data_AF-A0A962XCI0-F1
#
_entry.id   AF-A0A962XCI0-F1
#
_cell.length_a   1.000
_cell.length_b   1.000
_cell.length_c   1.000
_cell.angle_alpha   90.00
_cell.angle_beta   90.00
_cell.angle_gamma   90.00
#
_symmetry.space_group_name_H-M   'P 1'
#
loop_
_entity.id
_entity.type
_entity.pdbx_description
1 polymer ?
#
loop_
_entity_poly.entity_id
_entity_poly.type
_entity_poly.pdbx_seq_one_letter_code
_entity_poly.pdbx_strand_id
1 'polypeptide(L)'
;MSWPFLYLQRLTFASSDRWGTLFLKTVTDEWERLCYSYELPWLPDASGRSRPSVSRIRLGEYETEVRSDGPKGWRLQLRDTGHRTYIQIHRAHRTMVIEGCILPVHFDNLSLSPPNVGDPIIQTRSVALMQQIRVRYYQLLPGRSGRATILITALLPPMVDTGLRVA
;
A
#
# COMPACT_ATOMS: atom_id res chain seq x y z
N MET A 1 -15.37 14.72 -6.07
CA MET A 1 -13.93 15.03 -5.91
C MET A 1 -13.28 13.88 -5.17
N SER A 2 -12.03 13.56 -5.44
CA SER A 2 -11.24 12.61 -4.67
C SER A 2 -10.32 13.36 -3.70
N TRP A 3 -9.75 12.68 -2.71
CA TRP A 3 -8.81 13.29 -1.77
C TRP A 3 -7.63 12.37 -1.43
N PRO A 4 -6.39 12.89 -1.36
CA PRO A 4 -5.20 12.08 -1.07
C PRO A 4 -5.15 11.67 0.39
N PHE A 5 -4.83 10.40 0.62
CA PHE A 5 -4.80 9.82 1.96
C PHE A 5 -3.60 8.89 2.16
N LEU A 6 -3.29 8.10 1.13
CA LEU A 6 -2.15 7.19 1.11
C LEU A 6 -1.21 7.55 -0.03
N TYR A 7 0.06 7.23 0.17
CA TYR A 7 1.09 7.34 -0.85
C TYR A 7 1.99 6.11 -0.76
N LEU A 8 2.19 5.44 -1.88
CA LEU A 8 3.07 4.29 -2.00
C LEU A 8 4.24 4.64 -2.91
N GLN A 9 5.40 4.81 -2.30
CA GLN A 9 6.66 4.90 -3.04
C GLN A 9 7.20 3.50 -3.27
N ARG A 10 7.46 3.13 -4.52
CA ARG A 10 8.24 1.95 -4.85
C ARG A 10 9.72 2.30 -4.90
N LEU A 11 10.55 1.48 -4.27
CA LEU A 11 11.99 1.69 -4.25
C LEU A 11 12.59 1.58 -5.66
N THR A 12 12.03 0.69 -6.48
CA THR A 12 12.29 0.67 -7.91
C THR A 12 11.02 0.34 -8.70
N PHE A 13 10.88 0.96 -9.88
CA PHE A 13 9.72 0.71 -10.75
C PHE A 13 9.89 -0.53 -11.63
N ALA A 14 11.10 -0.72 -12.17
CA ALA A 14 11.40 -1.74 -13.16
C ALA A 14 12.07 -3.00 -12.60
N SER A 15 12.44 -3.03 -11.31
CA SER A 15 13.06 -4.23 -10.74
C SER A 15 12.00 -5.22 -10.27
N SER A 16 12.43 -6.45 -9.98
CA SER A 16 11.61 -7.48 -9.34
C SER A 16 11.49 -7.31 -7.82
N ASP A 17 11.97 -6.19 -7.25
CA ASP A 17 11.88 -5.95 -5.80
C ASP A 17 10.41 -5.89 -5.37
N ARG A 18 10.06 -6.60 -4.31
CA ARG A 18 8.65 -6.71 -3.94
C ARG A 18 8.23 -5.59 -3.00
N TRP A 19 9.05 -4.55 -2.87
CA TRP A 19 9.03 -3.64 -1.74
C TRP A 19 8.68 -2.21 -2.13
N GLY A 20 7.93 -1.55 -1.24
CA GLY A 20 7.71 -0.12 -1.27
C GLY A 20 7.63 0.46 0.14
N THR A 21 7.52 1.77 0.23
CA THR A 21 7.26 2.51 1.47
C THR A 21 5.89 3.15 1.38
N LEU A 22 5.04 2.84 2.35
CA LEU A 22 3.74 3.48 2.52
C LEU A 22 3.89 4.70 3.40
N PHE A 23 3.30 5.79 2.95
CA PHE A 23 3.12 7.02 3.69
C PHE A 23 1.64 7.29 3.87
N LEU A 24 1.33 8.00 4.94
CA LEU A 24 -0.01 8.32 5.38
C LEU A 24 -0.13 9.82 5.54
N LYS A 25 -1.25 10.39 5.09
CA LYS A 25 -1.53 11.81 5.24
C LYS A 25 -1.83 12.13 6.72
N THR A 26 -1.23 13.17 7.30
CA THR A 26 -1.55 13.67 8.65
C THR A 26 -2.79 14.55 8.63
N VAL A 27 -3.38 14.81 9.81
CA VAL A 27 -4.51 15.74 9.95
C VAL A 27 -4.14 17.19 9.60
N THR A 28 -2.86 17.51 9.58
CA THR A 28 -2.28 18.80 9.13
C THR A 28 -1.91 18.81 7.64
N ASP A 29 -2.31 17.77 6.89
CA ASP A 29 -2.08 17.64 5.44
C ASP A 29 -0.62 17.32 5.03
N GLU A 30 0.23 16.90 5.98
CA GLU A 30 1.62 16.46 5.75
C GLU A 30 1.71 14.95 5.45
N TRP A 31 2.86 14.47 4.96
CA TRP A 31 3.09 13.05 4.72
C TRP A 31 4.01 12.46 5.79
N GLU A 32 3.52 11.45 6.52
CA GLU A 32 4.34 10.68 7.46
C GLU A 32 4.62 9.29 6.92
N ARG A 33 5.85 8.79 7.13
CA ARG A 33 6.18 7.41 6.79
C ARG A 33 5.46 6.46 7.75
N LEU A 34 4.67 5.54 7.19
CA LEU A 34 3.91 4.55 7.97
C LEU A 34 4.69 3.24 8.12
N CYS A 35 5.02 2.58 7.00
CA CYS A 35 5.62 1.25 7.02
C CYS A 35 6.23 0.89 5.66
N TYR A 36 6.85 -0.29 5.60
CA TYR A 36 7.11 -0.92 4.31
C TYR A 36 5.84 -1.60 3.79
N SER A 37 5.81 -1.85 2.50
CA SER A 37 4.77 -2.66 1.86
C SER A 37 5.40 -3.72 0.98
N TYR A 38 4.66 -4.81 0.82
CA TYR A 38 5.05 -5.92 -0.01
C TYR A 38 3.99 -6.21 -1.08
N GLU A 39 4.41 -6.32 -2.33
CA GLU A 39 3.58 -6.58 -3.51
C GLU A 39 4.23 -7.69 -4.40
N LEU A 40 3.55 -8.09 -5.47
CA LEU A 40 4.16 -8.94 -6.50
C LEU A 40 5.26 -8.20 -7.28
N PRO A 41 6.18 -8.89 -7.97
CA PRO A 41 7.13 -8.22 -8.86
C PRO A 41 6.43 -7.61 -10.07
N TRP A 42 7.08 -6.68 -10.76
CA TRP A 42 6.62 -6.24 -12.09
C TRP A 42 7.00 -7.29 -13.14
N LEU A 43 6.01 -7.85 -13.84
CA LEU A 43 6.21 -8.89 -14.86
C LEU A 43 5.48 -8.51 -16.16
N PRO A 44 6.13 -7.78 -17.07
CA PRO A 44 5.51 -7.39 -18.33
C PRO A 44 5.30 -8.60 -19.25
N ASP A 45 4.25 -8.55 -20.07
CA ASP A 45 4.07 -9.44 -21.21
C ASP A 45 4.94 -9.00 -22.40
N ALA A 46 4.86 -9.72 -23.52
CA ALA A 46 5.60 -9.42 -24.74
C ALA A 46 5.34 -8.02 -25.32
N SER A 47 4.26 -7.35 -24.90
CA SER A 47 3.90 -5.99 -25.29
C SER A 47 4.21 -4.94 -24.20
N GLY A 48 4.98 -5.32 -23.17
CA GLY A 48 5.37 -4.43 -22.08
C GLY A 48 4.25 -4.18 -21.05
N ARG A 49 3.11 -4.87 -21.14
CA ARG A 49 1.96 -4.65 -20.26
C ARG A 49 2.03 -5.55 -19.02
N SER A 50 1.58 -5.03 -17.87
CA SER A 50 1.42 -5.81 -16.65
C SER A 50 0.58 -7.06 -16.89
N ARG A 51 1.11 -8.23 -16.52
CA ARG A 51 0.37 -9.49 -16.57
C ARG A 51 -0.62 -9.59 -15.39
N PRO A 52 -1.91 -9.90 -15.63
CA PRO A 52 -2.90 -10.11 -14.58
C PRO A 52 -2.46 -11.18 -13.58
N SER A 53 -2.82 -11.01 -12.31
CA SER A 53 -2.52 -11.92 -11.18
C SER A 53 -1.05 -12.14 -10.83
N VAL A 54 -0.09 -11.75 -11.68
CA VAL A 54 1.34 -11.99 -11.45
C VAL A 54 2.17 -10.71 -11.35
N SER A 55 1.68 -9.59 -11.88
CA SER A 55 2.35 -8.28 -11.76
C SER A 55 1.83 -7.47 -10.57
N ARG A 56 2.70 -6.61 -10.02
CA ARG A 56 2.26 -5.45 -9.21
C ARG A 56 1.36 -4.50 -9.99
N ILE A 57 0.66 -3.66 -9.25
CA ILE A 57 -0.25 -2.62 -9.75
C ILE A 57 0.55 -1.60 -10.57
N ARG A 58 -0.03 -0.93 -11.56
CA ARG A 58 0.67 0.15 -12.29
C ARG A 58 0.90 1.37 -11.39
N LEU A 59 1.83 2.24 -11.78
CA LEU A 59 1.91 3.57 -11.18
C LEU A 59 0.67 4.37 -11.58
N GLY A 60 0.21 5.22 -10.68
CA GLY A 60 -1.00 6.01 -10.87
C GLY A 60 -1.70 6.34 -9.57
N GLU A 61 -2.72 7.17 -9.68
CA GLU A 61 -3.63 7.48 -8.59
C GLU A 61 -4.87 6.58 -8.69
N TYR A 62 -5.27 6.01 -7.56
CA TYR A 62 -6.41 5.11 -7.48
C TYR A 62 -7.36 5.55 -6.37
N GLU A 63 -8.66 5.65 -6.67
CA GLU A 63 -9.69 5.76 -5.65
C GLU A 63 -9.74 4.48 -4.81
N THR A 64 -10.02 4.64 -3.53
CA THR A 64 -10.15 3.55 -2.57
C THR A 64 -11.59 3.44 -2.07
N GLU A 65 -12.00 2.20 -1.82
CA GLU A 65 -13.29 1.85 -1.24
C GLU A 65 -13.07 1.05 0.05
N VAL A 66 -13.69 1.50 1.14
CA VAL A 66 -13.65 0.78 2.42
C VAL A 66 -14.45 -0.51 2.30
N ARG A 67 -13.83 -1.62 2.71
CA ARG A 67 -14.44 -2.95 2.77
C ARG A 67 -14.31 -3.51 4.18
N SER A 68 -15.35 -4.15 4.68
CA SER A 68 -15.38 -4.81 5.99
C SER A 68 -16.13 -6.14 5.90
N ASP A 69 -15.54 -7.10 5.20
CA ASP A 69 -16.20 -8.40 4.97
C ASP A 69 -15.73 -9.44 6.00
N GLY A 70 -16.53 -9.64 7.06
CA GLY A 70 -16.40 -10.72 8.02
C GLY A 70 -15.01 -10.87 8.66
N PRO A 71 -14.44 -12.09 8.77
CA PRO A 71 -13.18 -12.33 9.49
C PRO A 71 -11.96 -11.69 8.81
N LYS A 72 -12.10 -11.21 7.57
CA LYS A 72 -11.01 -10.54 6.84
C LYS A 72 -10.76 -9.13 7.37
N GLY A 73 -11.72 -8.54 8.10
CA GLY A 73 -11.57 -7.25 8.74
C GLY A 73 -11.60 -6.07 7.76
N TRP A 74 -11.26 -4.90 8.30
CA TRP A 74 -11.22 -3.63 7.57
C TRP A 74 -10.08 -3.60 6.56
N ARG A 75 -10.36 -3.15 5.33
CA ARG A 75 -9.39 -3.03 4.25
C ARG A 75 -9.85 -2.00 3.22
N LEU A 76 -8.92 -1.59 2.37
CA LEU A 76 -9.19 -0.67 1.26
C LEU A 76 -9.09 -1.44 -0.05
N GLN A 77 -10.08 -1.30 -0.92
CA GLN A 77 -10.04 -1.84 -2.27
C GLN A 77 -9.76 -0.70 -3.26
N LEU A 78 -8.81 -0.92 -4.16
CA LEU A 78 -8.51 0.02 -5.25
C LEU A 78 -9.56 -0.14 -6.36
N ARG A 79 -10.02 0.99 -6.88
CA ARG A 79 -10.90 1.07 -8.03
C ARG A 79 -10.13 1.30 -9.32
N ASP A 80 -10.74 0.91 -10.44
CA ASP A 80 -10.33 1.27 -11.78
C ASP A 80 -8.85 0.99 -12.10
N THR A 81 -8.31 -0.10 -11.55
CA THR A 81 -6.92 -0.48 -11.82
C THR A 81 -6.70 -0.88 -13.29
N GLY A 82 -7.79 -1.12 -14.04
CA GLY A 82 -7.83 -1.40 -15.47
C GLY A 82 -7.43 -2.83 -15.84
N HIS A 83 -6.36 -3.34 -15.24
CA HIS A 83 -5.82 -4.67 -15.54
C HIS A 83 -6.26 -5.75 -14.54
N ARG A 84 -6.86 -5.35 -13.40
CA ARG A 84 -7.25 -6.26 -12.31
C ARG A 84 -8.46 -5.76 -11.54
N THR A 85 -9.19 -6.69 -10.91
CA THR A 85 -10.25 -6.38 -9.94
C THR A 85 -9.85 -6.88 -8.55
N TYR A 86 -10.55 -6.39 -7.52
CA TYR A 86 -10.37 -6.83 -6.12
C TYR A 86 -8.97 -6.64 -5.53
N ILE A 87 -8.23 -5.67 -6.05
CA ILE A 87 -6.93 -5.26 -5.51
C ILE A 87 -7.14 -4.53 -4.19
N GLN A 88 -6.49 -5.01 -3.12
CA GLN A 88 -6.74 -4.52 -1.77
C GLN A 88 -5.45 -4.16 -1.03
N ILE A 89 -5.56 -3.19 -0.13
CA ILE A 89 -4.60 -2.94 0.96
C ILE A 89 -5.19 -3.61 2.20
N HIS A 90 -4.55 -4.67 2.66
CA HIS A 90 -5.10 -5.48 3.75
C HIS A 90 -4.00 -6.08 4.63
N ARG A 91 -4.38 -6.45 5.86
CA ARG A 91 -3.52 -7.16 6.80
C ARG A 91 -3.11 -8.55 6.28
N ALA A 92 -2.00 -9.08 6.78
CA ALA A 92 -1.66 -10.49 6.56
C ALA A 92 -2.71 -11.41 7.22
N HIS A 93 -2.90 -12.56 6.60
CA HIS A 93 -3.77 -13.64 7.07
C HIS A 93 -2.97 -14.95 7.09
N ARG A 94 -3.45 -15.98 7.81
CA ARG A 94 -2.77 -17.27 7.93
C ARG A 94 -2.42 -17.92 6.57
N THR A 95 -3.26 -17.70 5.57
CA THR A 95 -3.06 -18.22 4.20
C THR A 95 -2.18 -17.33 3.32
N MET A 96 -1.82 -16.11 3.78
CA MET A 96 -1.03 -15.09 3.07
C MET A 96 -1.23 -15.01 1.55
N VAL A 97 -2.48 -15.04 1.10
CA VAL A 97 -2.79 -14.78 -0.31
C VAL A 97 -2.69 -13.27 -0.54
N ILE A 98 -1.56 -12.84 -1.08
CA ILE A 98 -1.26 -11.44 -1.42
C ILE A 98 -1.29 -11.20 -2.92
N GLU A 99 -1.79 -12.16 -3.71
CA GLU A 99 -1.69 -12.13 -5.17
C GLU A 99 -2.29 -10.84 -5.74
N GLY A 100 -1.42 -9.85 -5.99
CA GLY A 100 -1.76 -8.50 -6.44
C GLY A 100 -2.29 -7.51 -5.43
N CYS A 101 -2.31 -7.85 -4.15
CA CYS A 101 -2.64 -6.90 -3.11
C CYS A 101 -1.39 -6.16 -2.64
N ILE A 102 -1.61 -5.06 -1.92
CA ILE A 102 -0.55 -4.35 -1.19
C ILE A 102 -0.63 -4.83 0.25
N LEU A 103 0.44 -5.46 0.74
CA LEU A 103 0.53 -5.91 2.13
C LEU A 103 1.37 -4.90 2.94
N PRO A 104 0.77 -4.15 3.88
CA PRO A 104 1.54 -3.37 4.85
C PRO A 104 2.32 -4.30 5.77
N VAL A 105 3.62 -4.09 5.87
CA VAL A 105 4.55 -4.91 6.64
C VAL A 105 5.50 -4.02 7.43
N HIS A 106 5.71 -4.40 8.70
CA HIS A 106 6.61 -3.66 9.57
C HIS A 106 7.88 -4.48 9.81
N PHE A 107 8.98 -3.93 9.30
CA PHE A 107 10.33 -4.32 9.68
C PHE A 107 11.06 -3.08 10.18
N ASP A 108 11.89 -3.24 11.20
CA ASP A 108 12.73 -2.16 11.74
C ASP A 108 13.83 -1.77 10.72
N ASN A 109 14.23 -2.72 9.85
CA ASN A 109 15.08 -2.53 8.67
C ASN A 109 14.48 -3.25 7.46
N LEU A 110 14.72 -2.75 6.24
CA LEU A 110 14.25 -3.44 5.02
C LEU A 110 14.78 -4.89 4.99
N SER A 111 13.89 -5.88 5.05
CA SER A 111 14.27 -7.28 4.86
C SER A 111 14.55 -7.51 3.37
N LEU A 112 15.72 -8.06 3.05
CA LEU A 112 16.01 -8.55 1.69
C LEU A 112 15.21 -9.82 1.35
N SER A 113 14.71 -10.52 2.35
CA SER A 113 13.93 -11.76 2.19
C SER A 113 12.43 -11.49 2.20
N PRO A 114 11.64 -12.19 1.37
CA PRO A 114 10.18 -12.21 1.45
C PRO A 114 9.64 -12.48 2.86
N PRO A 115 8.49 -11.89 3.25
CA PRO A 115 7.80 -12.27 4.47
C PRO A 115 7.42 -13.77 4.42
N ASN A 116 7.69 -14.49 5.50
CA ASN A 116 7.34 -15.90 5.63
C ASN A 116 5.81 -16.06 5.70
N VAL A 117 5.26 -16.97 4.91
CA VAL A 117 3.84 -17.30 4.92
C VAL A 117 3.44 -17.78 6.32
N GLY A 118 2.41 -17.16 6.89
CA GLY A 118 1.88 -17.54 8.20
C GLY A 118 2.70 -17.04 9.39
N ASP A 119 3.70 -16.17 9.17
CA ASP A 119 4.47 -15.57 10.26
C ASP A 119 3.55 -14.80 11.24
N PRO A 120 3.52 -15.18 12.53
CA PRO A 120 2.61 -14.58 13.51
C PRO A 120 2.96 -13.13 13.84
N ILE A 121 4.24 -12.74 13.74
CA ILE A 121 4.69 -11.37 13.97
C ILE A 121 4.21 -10.47 12.83
N ILE A 122 4.36 -10.91 11.58
CA ILE A 122 3.87 -10.17 10.41
C ILE A 122 2.34 -10.03 10.46
N GLN A 123 1.63 -11.09 10.84
CA GLN A 123 0.18 -11.03 11.04
C GLN A 123 -0.21 -10.00 12.10
N THR A 124 0.41 -10.05 13.28
CA THR A 124 0.09 -9.13 14.39
C THR A 124 0.41 -7.68 14.02
N ARG A 125 1.60 -7.43 13.47
CA ARG A 125 2.03 -6.07 13.09
C ARG A 125 1.20 -5.51 11.94
N SER A 126 0.84 -6.30 10.94
CA SER A 126 0.00 -5.83 9.83
C SER A 126 -1.43 -5.50 10.26
N VAL A 127 -1.98 -6.18 11.28
CA VAL A 127 -3.27 -5.80 11.92
C VAL A 127 -3.15 -4.40 12.52
N ALA A 128 -2.09 -4.15 13.30
CA ALA A 128 -1.86 -2.85 13.92
C ALA A 128 -1.70 -1.74 12.87
N LEU A 129 -0.96 -1.99 11.79
CA LEU A 129 -0.81 -1.05 10.66
C LEU A 129 -2.15 -0.73 10.00
N MET A 130 -2.97 -1.75 9.71
CA MET A 130 -4.31 -1.52 9.14
C MET A 130 -5.22 -0.74 10.09
N GLN A 131 -5.09 -0.94 11.40
CA GLN A 131 -5.81 -0.15 12.39
C GLN A 131 -5.36 1.33 12.39
N GLN A 132 -4.06 1.60 12.24
CA GLN A 132 -3.55 2.99 12.11
C GLN A 132 -4.10 3.66 10.84
N ILE A 133 -4.07 2.96 9.70
CA ILE A 133 -4.67 3.43 8.44
C ILE A 133 -6.16 3.74 8.65
N ARG A 134 -6.91 2.82 9.26
CA ARG A 134 -8.33 3.00 9.54
C ARG A 134 -8.59 4.25 10.39
N VAL A 135 -7.85 4.42 11.50
CA VAL A 135 -8.03 5.56 12.40
C VAL A 135 -7.78 6.86 11.64
N ARG A 136 -6.69 6.97 10.89
CA ARG A 136 -6.38 8.19 10.14
C ARG A 136 -7.38 8.47 9.04
N TYR A 137 -7.87 7.44 8.35
CA TYR A 137 -8.93 7.59 7.34
C TYR A 137 -10.15 8.33 7.93
N TYR A 138 -10.63 7.89 9.09
CA TYR A 138 -11.80 8.49 9.73
C TYR A 138 -11.50 9.85 10.39
N GLN A 139 -10.26 10.14 10.77
CA GLN A 139 -9.85 11.48 11.23
C GLN A 139 -9.86 12.50 10.09
N LEU A 140 -9.52 12.08 8.86
CA LEU A 140 -9.44 12.96 7.69
C LEU A 140 -10.78 13.11 6.95
N LEU A 141 -11.71 12.18 7.15
CA LEU A 141 -13.00 12.15 6.46
C LEU A 141 -13.89 13.39 6.69
N PRO A 142 -13.99 13.98 7.91
CA PRO A 142 -14.87 15.12 8.15
C PRO A 142 -14.58 16.29 7.19
N GLY A 143 -15.63 16.79 6.52
CA GLY A 143 -15.52 17.89 5.57
C GLY A 143 -14.93 17.53 4.19
N ARG A 144 -14.49 16.28 3.97
CA ARG A 144 -14.07 15.80 2.65
C ARG A 144 -15.28 15.26 1.88
N SER A 145 -15.34 15.56 0.59
CA SER A 145 -16.32 14.97 -0.33
C SER A 145 -15.66 13.95 -1.26
N GLY A 146 -16.41 12.92 -1.64
CA GLY A 146 -15.98 11.79 -2.47
C GLY A 146 -14.92 10.88 -1.85
N ARG A 147 -14.10 10.21 -2.68
CA ARG A 147 -13.32 9.03 -2.25
C ARG A 147 -11.87 9.36 -1.90
N ALA A 148 -11.37 8.69 -0.85
CA ALA A 148 -9.95 8.72 -0.54
C ALA A 148 -9.15 8.04 -1.65
N THR A 149 -7.92 8.48 -1.86
CA THR A 149 -7.03 7.96 -2.91
C THR A 149 -5.69 7.50 -2.36
N ILE A 150 -5.07 6.61 -3.13
CA ILE A 150 -3.67 6.26 -3.02
C ILE A 150 -2.93 6.67 -4.30
N LEU A 151 -1.81 7.37 -4.15
CA LEU A 151 -0.87 7.59 -5.24
C LEU A 151 0.24 6.53 -5.18
N ILE A 152 0.38 5.73 -6.23
CA ILE A 152 1.46 4.75 -6.40
C ILE A 152 2.48 5.31 -7.39
N THR A 153 3.72 5.49 -6.95
CA THR A 153 4.78 6.13 -7.76
C THR A 153 6.17 5.63 -7.36
N ALA A 154 7.19 6.00 -8.14
CA ALA A 154 8.60 5.76 -7.82
C ALA A 154 9.27 6.98 -7.16
N LEU A 155 8.54 8.09 -7.01
CA LEU A 155 9.03 9.33 -6.43
C LEU A 155 8.68 9.40 -4.93
N LEU A 156 9.43 10.22 -4.18
CA LEU A 156 9.06 10.58 -2.82
C LEU A 156 7.88 11.56 -2.81
N PRO A 157 7.07 11.59 -1.75
CA PRO A 157 6.06 12.62 -1.61
C PRO A 157 6.73 14.01 -1.50
N PRO A 158 6.11 15.07 -2.05
CA PRO A 158 6.71 16.40 -2.16
C PRO A 158 7.01 17.09 -0.81
N MET A 159 6.57 16.53 0.32
CA MET A 159 6.70 17.15 1.65
C MET A 159 7.35 16.22 2.70
N VAL A 160 7.98 15.11 2.29
CA VAL A 160 8.72 14.30 3.25
C VAL A 160 10.07 14.96 3.50
N ASP A 161 10.25 15.58 4.66
CA ASP A 161 11.58 15.85 5.19
C ASP A 161 12.23 14.49 5.49
N THR A 162 13.15 14.08 4.62
CA THR A 162 13.75 12.75 4.71
C THR A 162 14.63 12.59 5.94
N GLY A 163 14.96 13.66 6.69
CA GLY A 163 15.86 13.60 7.84
C GLY A 163 17.25 13.03 7.52
N LEU A 164 17.52 12.68 6.26
CA LEU A 164 18.78 12.20 5.74
C LEU A 164 19.68 13.41 5.59
N ARG A 165 20.24 13.86 6.71
CA ARG A 165 21.50 14.58 6.68
C ARG A 165 22.52 13.60 6.11
N VAL A 166 22.94 13.86 4.88
CA VAL A 166 24.17 13.29 4.34
C VAL A 166 25.27 13.75 5.29
N ALA A 167 25.80 12.81 6.07
CA ALA A 167 27.02 13.00 6.83
C ALA A 167 28.21 13.07 5.87
#